data_AF-A0A141BR63-F1
#
_entry.id   AF-A0A141BR63-F1
#
_cell.length_a   1.000
_cell.length_b   1.000
_cell.length_c   1.000
_cell.angle_alpha   90.00
_cell.angle_beta   90.00
_cell.angle_gamma   90.00
#
_symmetry.space_group_name_H-M   'P 1'
#
loop_
_entity.id
_entity.type
_entity.pdbx_description
1 polymer ?
#
loop_
_entity_poly.entity_id
_entity_poly.type
_entity_poly.pdbx_seq_one_letter_code
_entity_poly.pdbx_strand_id
1 'polypeptide(L)' 'MVIFISGVNINNHTLVYDIAGLAGYALSSEVVDETTFKININDVEHRARVGINEADVTLMLQEFLNAGFNIHLEK' A
#
# COMPACT_ATOMS: atom_id res chain seq x y z
N MET A 1 -9.74 5.08 5.99
CA MET A 1 -9.42 4.83 4.58
C MET A 1 -8.46 3.69 4.47
N VAL A 2 -8.97 2.64 3.84
CA VAL A 2 -8.26 1.42 3.54
C VAL A 2 -8.11 1.36 2.02
N ILE A 3 -6.92 0.99 1.55
CA ILE A 3 -6.70 0.71 0.14
C ILE A 3 -6.54 -0.79 -0.06
N PHE A 4 -7.14 -1.28 -1.14
CA PHE A 4 -6.94 -2.63 -1.65
C PHE A 4 -6.13 -2.56 -2.93
N ILE A 5 -5.08 -3.37 -3.01
CA ILE A 5 -4.15 -3.44 -4.12
C ILE A 5 -4.32 -4.83 -4.74
N SER A 6 -4.94 -4.91 -5.91
CA SER A 6 -5.22 -6.17 -6.60
C SER A 6 -4.47 -6.27 -7.94
N GLY A 7 -4.42 -7.49 -8.51
CA GLY A 7 -3.54 -7.81 -9.64
C GLY A 7 -2.17 -8.34 -9.19
N VAL A 8 -2.06 -8.74 -7.92
CA VAL A 8 -0.86 -9.35 -7.37
C VAL A 8 -0.73 -10.80 -7.86
N ASN A 9 0.49 -11.23 -8.11
CA ASN A 9 0.87 -12.58 -8.47
C ASN A 9 2.32 -12.86 -8.01
N ILE A 10 2.77 -14.10 -8.21
CA ILE A 10 4.09 -14.56 -7.77
C ILE A 10 5.27 -13.74 -8.32
N ASN A 11 5.09 -13.02 -9.42
CA ASN A 11 6.16 -12.22 -10.04
C ASN A 11 6.22 -10.78 -9.51
N ASN A 12 5.16 -10.27 -8.89
CA ASN A 12 5.08 -8.86 -8.46
C ASN A 12 4.69 -8.69 -6.97
N HIS A 13 4.50 -9.78 -6.21
CA HIS A 13 4.09 -9.67 -4.81
C HIS A 13 5.08 -8.92 -3.93
N THR A 14 6.40 -9.05 -4.16
CA THR A 14 7.41 -8.29 -3.41
C THR A 14 7.34 -6.80 -3.70
N LEU A 15 7.00 -6.42 -4.94
CA LEU A 15 6.89 -5.03 -5.35
C LEU A 15 5.82 -4.26 -4.55
N VAL A 16 4.81 -4.97 -4.05
CA VAL A 16 3.80 -4.36 -3.17
C VAL A 16 4.43 -3.82 -1.89
N TYR A 17 5.32 -4.58 -1.27
CA TYR A 17 6.03 -4.15 -0.07
C TYR A 17 7.04 -3.03 -0.36
N ASP A 18 7.72 -3.10 -1.49
CA ASP A 18 8.69 -2.08 -1.89
C ASP A 18 7.99 -0.72 -2.11
N ILE A 19 6.88 -0.71 -2.85
CA ILE A 19 6.08 0.50 -3.08
C ILE A 19 5.47 0.99 -1.76
N ALA A 20 4.86 0.11 -0.96
CA ALA A 20 4.31 0.49 0.35
C ALA A 20 5.38 1.06 1.29
N GLY A 21 6.62 0.58 1.18
CA GLY A 21 7.78 1.05 1.92
C GLY A 21 8.13 2.51 1.67
N LEU A 22 7.84 3.04 0.46
CA LEU A 22 8.07 4.46 0.13
C LEU A 22 7.33 5.41 1.08
N ALA A 23 6.15 5.00 1.56
CA ALA A 23 5.33 5.75 2.50
C ALA A 23 5.38 5.19 3.93
N GLY A 24 6.27 4.22 4.21
CA GLY A 24 6.41 3.61 5.54
C GLY A 24 5.43 2.47 5.86
N TYR A 25 4.60 2.04 4.92
CA TYR A 25 3.54 1.04 5.13
C TYR A 25 3.93 -0.41 4.78
N ALA A 26 5.20 -0.70 4.49
CA ALA A 26 5.63 -2.07 4.15
C ALA A 26 5.20 -3.10 5.20
N LEU A 27 5.39 -2.80 6.49
CA LEU A 27 5.06 -3.71 7.59
C LEU A 27 3.59 -3.68 8.02
N SER A 28 2.80 -2.73 7.52
CA SER A 28 1.35 -2.65 7.75
C SER A 28 0.54 -3.15 6.56
N SER A 29 1.22 -3.72 5.55
CA SER A 29 0.57 -4.32 4.40
C SER A 29 0.08 -5.72 4.75
N GLU A 30 -1.23 -5.92 4.69
CA GLU A 30 -1.91 -7.18 5.00
C GLU A 30 -2.25 -7.93 3.71
N VAL A 31 -1.97 -9.24 3.68
CA VAL A 31 -2.45 -10.10 2.59
C VAL A 31 -3.91 -10.44 2.83
N VAL A 32 -4.78 -10.10 1.89
CA VAL A 32 -6.22 -10.46 1.95
C VAL A 32 -6.43 -11.84 1.33
N ASP A 33 -5.83 -12.04 0.16
CA ASP A 33 -5.79 -13.29 -0.59
C ASP A 33 -4.53 -13.35 -1.48
N GLU A 34 -4.38 -14.42 -2.25
CA GLU A 34 -3.20 -14.64 -3.11
C GLU A 34 -2.96 -13.55 -4.17
N THR A 35 -3.99 -12.74 -4.46
CA THR A 35 -3.99 -11.71 -5.53
C THR A 35 -4.20 -10.30 -5.02
N THR A 36 -4.43 -10.12 -3.72
CA THR A 36 -4.88 -8.85 -3.13
C THR A 36 -4.22 -8.55 -1.80
N PHE A 37 -3.73 -7.33 -1.68
CA PHE A 37 -3.20 -6.75 -0.45
C PHE A 37 -4.11 -5.63 0.04
N LYS A 38 -4.00 -5.32 1.34
CA LYS A 38 -4.73 -4.26 2.02
C LYS A 38 -3.78 -3.42 2.86
N ILE A 39 -3.96 -2.10 2.83
CA ILE A 39 -3.21 -1.15 3.67
C ILE A 39 -4.20 -0.16 4.29
N ASN A 40 -4.15 0.01 5.62
CA ASN A 40 -4.88 1.07 6.30
C ASN A 40 -4.02 2.35 6.38
N ILE A 41 -4.22 3.25 5.42
CA ILE A 41 -3.45 4.50 5.32
C ILE A 41 -3.90 5.61 6.30
N ASN A 42 -4.94 5.34 7.08
CA ASN A 42 -5.42 6.22 8.14
C ASN A 42 -5.09 5.69 9.55
N ASP A 43 -4.24 4.68 9.68
CA ASP A 43 -3.78 4.19 10.98
C ASP A 43 -2.97 5.29 11.70
N VAL A 44 -3.62 5.97 12.65
CA VAL A 44 -3.05 7.13 13.37
C VAL A 44 -1.84 6.73 14.21
N GLU A 45 -1.86 5.55 14.85
CA GLU A 45 -0.75 5.10 15.69
C GLU A 45 0.47 4.77 14.84
N HIS A 46 0.27 4.06 13.73
CA HIS A 46 1.34 3.75 12.79
C HIS A 46 1.95 5.03 12.21
N ARG A 47 1.11 5.95 11.73
CA ARG A 47 1.55 7.21 11.13
C ARG A 47 2.33 8.09 12.10
N ALA A 48 1.89 8.18 13.35
CA ALA A 48 2.59 8.96 14.38
C ALA A 48 3.96 8.36 14.72
N ARG A 49 4.08 7.02 14.72
CA ARG A 49 5.34 6.32 15.01
C ARG A 49 6.35 6.42 13.87
N VAL A 50 5.91 6.31 12.62
CA VAL A 50 6.79 6.26 11.44
C VAL A 50 7.01 7.65 10.82
N GLY A 51 6.18 8.63 11.15
CA GLY A 51 6.31 10.01 10.65
C GLY A 51 5.81 10.18 9.21
N ILE A 52 4.68 9.55 8.87
CA ILE A 52 4.18 9.47 7.49
C ILE A 52 3.65 10.82 6.99
N ASN A 53 4.19 11.27 5.84
CA ASN A 53 3.78 12.46 5.11
C ASN A 53 2.80 12.14 3.98
N GLU A 54 1.80 12.99 3.77
CA GLU A 54 0.79 12.86 2.70
C GLU A 54 1.39 12.85 1.28
N ALA A 55 2.51 13.56 1.06
CA ALA A 55 3.19 13.55 -0.23
C ALA A 55 3.72 12.14 -0.57
N ASP A 56 4.27 11.43 0.42
CA ASP A 56 4.80 10.08 0.25
C ASP A 56 3.66 9.07 0.03
N VAL A 57 2.52 9.25 0.72
CA VAL A 57 1.31 8.44 0.47
C VAL A 57 0.81 8.65 -0.96
N THR A 58 0.80 9.90 -1.44
CA THR A 58 0.38 10.21 -2.81
C THR A 58 1.31 9.56 -3.84
N LEU A 59 2.62 9.64 -3.62
CA LEU A 59 3.63 8.99 -4.48
C LEU A 59 3.46 7.47 -4.47
N MET A 60 3.28 6.86 -3.29
CA MET A 60 3.02 5.42 -3.16
C MET A 60 1.81 4.98 -4.00
N LEU A 61 0.69 5.70 -3.92
CA LEU A 61 -0.51 5.40 -4.70
C LEU A 61 -0.25 5.52 -6.21
N GLN A 62 0.52 6.53 -6.63
CA GLN A 62 0.89 6.72 -8.02
C GLN A 62 1.78 5.57 -8.52
N GLU A 63 2.76 5.13 -7.72
CA GLU A 63 3.66 4.03 -8.08
C GLU A 63 2.92 2.70 -8.22
N PHE A 64 1.91 2.44 -7.37
CA PHE A 64 1.04 1.28 -7.56
C PHE A 64 0.32 1.30 -8.92
N LEU A 65 -0.21 2.45 -9.34
CA LEU A 65 -0.85 2.60 -10.64
C LEU A 65 0.16 2.47 -11.79
N ASN A 66 1.35 3.06 -11.66
CA ASN A 66 2.43 2.97 -12.65
C ASN A 66 2.92 1.53 -12.84
N ALA A 67 2.97 0.76 -11.76
CA ALA A 67 3.33 -0.66 -11.78
C ALA A 67 2.21 -1.58 -12.31
N GLY A 68 1.04 -1.02 -12.63
CA GLY A 68 -0.09 -1.76 -13.22
C GLY A 68 -0.98 -2.49 -12.21
N PHE A 69 -0.87 -2.17 -10.91
CA PHE A 69 -1.82 -2.66 -9.92
C PHE A 69 -3.15 -1.91 -10.00
N ASN A 70 -4.22 -2.59 -9.58
CA ASN A 70 -5.53 -1.96 -9.43
C ASN A 70 -5.71 -1.52 -7.97
N ILE A 71 -6.10 -0.26 -7.76
CA ILE A 71 -6.33 0.29 -6.42
C ILE A 71 -7.82 0.53 -6.23
N HIS A 72 -8.38 -0.04 -5.16
CA HIS A 72 -9.72 0.28 -4.68
C HIS A 72 -9.64 0.97 -3.32
N LEU A 73 -10.35 2.08 -3.17
CA LEU A 73 -10.41 2.88 -1.95
C LEU A 73 -11.71 2.60 -1.21
N GLU A 74 -11.61 2.13 0.03
CA GLU A 74 -12.73 2.01 0.96
C GLU A 74 -12.57 3.04 2.07
N LYS A 75 -13.65 3.78 2.37
CA LYS A 75 -13.62 4.89 3.32
C LYS A 75 -13.47 4.42 4.76
#